data_AF-A0A4R1K3J8-F1
#
_entry.id   AF-A0A4R1K3J8-F1
#
_cell.length_a   1.000
_cell.length_b   1.000
_cell.length_c   1.000
_cell.angle_alpha   90.00
_cell.angle_beta   90.00
_cell.angle_gamma   90.00
#
_symmetry.space_group_name_H-M   'P 1'
#
loop_
_entity.id
_entity.type
_entity.pdbx_description
1 polymer ?
#
loop_
_entity_poly.entity_id
_entity_poly.type
_entity_poly.pdbx_seq_one_letter_code
_entity_poly.pdbx_strand_id
1 'polypeptide(L)'
;MTAEIKQYLSEKKGVATIMAARALSVPEREIVRALDEESFEVSISKFNEVMDEISTWGEILMIVSNGSVIFEVNGELPKGKYSHGMFNLHSDTSPIGGHFMADKFDSIHFVSRPFMGKQSLSVQVYDKEGNASFKIHVGRDESYELKQDQVEKFNALKRSMMQ
;
A
#
# COMPACT_ATOMS: atom_id res chain seq x y z
N MET A 1 6.48 21.98 7.71
CA MET A 1 5.55 20.90 7.35
C MET A 1 5.95 19.56 7.97
N THR A 2 7.11 18.96 7.67
CA THR A 2 7.48 17.64 8.24
C THR A 2 7.48 17.58 9.77
N ALA A 3 7.98 18.61 10.46
CA ALA A 3 7.97 18.65 11.94
C ALA A 3 6.55 18.65 12.53
N GLU A 4 5.62 19.37 11.88
CA GLU A 4 4.20 19.45 12.27
C GLU A 4 3.50 18.10 12.06
N ILE A 5 3.77 17.43 10.92
CA ILE A 5 3.27 16.08 10.66
C ILE A 5 3.76 15.10 11.73
N LYS A 6 5.07 15.11 12.05
CA LYS A 6 5.65 14.24 13.07
C LYS A 6 5.04 14.49 14.45
N GLN A 7 4.84 15.76 14.82
CA GLN A 7 4.18 16.12 16.07
C GLN A 7 2.76 15.55 16.11
N TYR A 8 1.95 15.79 15.07
CA TYR A 8 0.58 15.28 14.98
C TYR A 8 0.51 13.76 15.13
N LEU A 9 1.38 13.03 14.42
CA LEU A 9 1.44 11.56 14.49
C LEU A 9 1.84 11.05 15.88
N SER A 10 2.70 11.78 16.59
CA SER A 10 3.11 11.45 17.96
C SER A 10 1.97 11.63 18.98
N GLU A 11 1.13 12.65 18.79
CA GLU A 11 -0.03 12.96 19.64
C GLU A 11 -1.22 12.04 19.33
N LYS A 12 -1.40 11.67 18.05
CA LYS A 12 -2.50 10.83 17.56
C LYS A 12 -2.00 9.45 17.16
N LYS A 13 -1.39 8.73 18.11
CA LYS A 13 -0.87 7.38 17.89
C LYS A 13 -1.95 6.47 17.28
N GLY A 14 -1.58 5.76 16.20
CA GLY A 14 -2.48 4.83 15.51
C GLY A 14 -3.50 5.49 14.58
N VAL A 15 -3.46 6.82 14.37
CA VAL A 15 -4.31 7.48 13.37
C VAL A 15 -4.08 6.88 11.98
N ALA A 16 -5.15 6.76 11.19
CA ALA A 16 -5.06 6.38 9.78
C ALA A 16 -4.38 7.49 8.98
N THR A 17 -3.48 7.13 8.06
CA THR A 17 -2.68 8.09 7.28
C THR A 17 -3.56 9.05 6.48
N ILE A 18 -4.64 8.55 5.88
CA ILE A 18 -5.65 9.36 5.16
C ILE A 18 -6.36 10.38 6.07
N MET A 19 -6.58 10.05 7.34
CA MET A 19 -7.21 10.98 8.30
C MET A 19 -6.24 12.06 8.75
N ALA A 20 -4.97 11.70 9.00
CA ALA A 20 -3.91 12.67 9.29
C ALA A 20 -3.68 13.63 8.11
N ALA A 21 -3.68 13.12 6.88
CA ALA A 21 -3.54 13.90 5.65
C ALA A 21 -4.63 14.98 5.55
N ARG A 22 -5.89 14.59 5.82
CA ARG A 22 -7.03 15.53 5.85
C ARG A 22 -6.91 16.55 6.96
N ALA A 23 -6.58 16.11 8.18
CA ALA A 23 -6.49 16.99 9.34
C ALA A 23 -5.44 18.10 9.14
N LEU A 24 -4.33 17.78 8.46
CA LEU A 24 -3.24 18.71 8.19
C LEU A 24 -3.33 19.38 6.81
N SER A 25 -4.33 19.01 5.99
CA SER A 25 -4.48 19.50 4.61
C SER A 25 -3.21 19.31 3.76
N VAL A 26 -2.61 18.12 3.84
CA VAL A 26 -1.41 17.73 3.07
C VAL A 26 -1.67 16.46 2.27
N PRO A 27 -0.91 16.21 1.18
CA PRO A 27 -0.97 14.93 0.48
C PRO A 27 -0.66 13.76 1.43
N GLU A 28 -1.36 12.64 1.27
CA GLU A 28 -1.20 11.48 2.15
C GLU A 28 0.23 10.90 2.08
N ARG A 29 0.90 11.03 0.94
CA ARG A 29 2.31 10.63 0.82
C ARG A 29 3.22 11.37 1.79
N GLU A 30 2.96 12.65 2.08
CA GLU A 30 3.77 13.42 3.03
C GLU A 30 3.61 12.88 4.46
N ILE A 31 2.42 12.37 4.79
CA ILE A 31 2.19 11.66 6.06
C ILE A 31 3.04 10.39 6.10
N VAL A 32 3.03 9.59 5.03
CA VAL A 32 3.75 8.32 4.98
C VAL A 32 5.27 8.48 4.91
N ARG A 33 5.78 9.55 4.31
CA ARG A 33 7.20 9.92 4.36
C ARG A 33 7.65 10.34 5.76
N ALA A 34 6.75 10.87 6.57
CA ALA A 34 7.05 11.31 7.94
C ALA A 34 7.02 10.19 8.97
N LEU A 35 6.66 8.95 8.59
CA LEU A 35 6.63 7.77 9.48
C LEU A 35 8.01 7.19 9.82
N ASP A 36 9.10 7.83 9.38
CA ASP A 36 10.49 7.41 9.64
C ASP A 36 10.71 5.92 9.35
N GLU A 37 11.20 5.12 10.31
CA GLU A 37 11.56 3.71 10.13
C GLU A 37 10.36 2.79 9.77
N GLU A 38 9.13 3.24 10.01
CA GLU A 38 7.92 2.50 9.67
C GLU A 38 7.61 2.53 8.16
N SER A 39 8.26 3.41 7.38
CA SER A 39 8.01 3.59 5.95
C SER A 39 9.30 3.56 5.15
N PHE A 40 9.29 2.79 4.06
CA PHE A 40 10.41 2.73 3.12
C PHE A 40 9.91 3.05 1.71
N GLU A 41 10.36 4.17 1.15
CA GLU A 41 9.99 4.63 -0.18
C GLU A 41 10.85 3.96 -1.25
N VAL A 42 10.20 3.54 -2.33
CA VAL A 42 10.78 2.89 -3.50
C VAL A 42 10.32 3.60 -4.76
N SER A 43 11.24 3.76 -5.70
CA SER A 43 10.94 4.35 -7.02
C SER A 43 9.83 3.59 -7.74
N ILE A 44 8.92 4.32 -8.38
CA ILE A 44 7.85 3.73 -9.19
C ILE A 44 8.37 2.88 -10.36
N SER A 45 9.64 3.04 -10.77
CA SER A 45 10.27 2.16 -11.75
C SER A 45 10.28 0.68 -11.34
N LYS A 46 10.08 0.38 -10.04
CA LYS A 46 9.98 -0.98 -9.49
C LYS A 46 8.56 -1.56 -9.50
N PHE A 47 7.57 -0.82 -10.01
CA PHE A 47 6.16 -1.20 -9.97
C PHE A 47 5.88 -2.62 -10.45
N ASN A 48 6.38 -3.00 -11.63
CA ASN A 48 6.14 -4.34 -12.19
C ASN A 48 6.73 -5.44 -11.31
N GLU A 49 7.98 -5.26 -10.86
CA GLU A 49 8.67 -6.21 -9.98
C GLU A 49 7.91 -6.41 -8.68
N VAL A 50 7.41 -5.33 -8.08
CA VAL A 50 6.61 -5.36 -6.85
C VAL A 50 5.26 -6.05 -7.07
N MET A 51 4.53 -5.70 -8.13
CA MET A 51 3.22 -6.29 -8.43
C MET A 51 3.32 -7.78 -8.78
N ASP A 52 4.35 -8.16 -9.54
CA ASP A 52 4.60 -9.56 -9.89
C ASP A 52 4.93 -10.40 -8.65
N GLU A 53 5.75 -9.89 -7.72
CA GLU A 53 6.05 -10.59 -6.47
C GLU A 53 4.80 -10.74 -5.59
N ILE A 54 4.01 -9.67 -5.42
CA ILE A 54 2.77 -9.70 -4.62
C ILE A 54 1.75 -10.69 -5.20
N SER A 55 1.71 -10.88 -6.52
CA SER A 55 0.84 -11.88 -7.17
C SER A 55 1.09 -13.32 -6.70
N THR A 56 2.24 -13.58 -6.05
CA THR A 56 2.59 -14.90 -5.50
C THR A 56 2.18 -15.08 -4.03
N TRP A 57 1.62 -14.06 -3.37
CA TRP A 57 1.36 -14.08 -1.94
C TRP A 57 0.11 -14.87 -1.55
N GLY A 58 -0.71 -15.27 -2.54
CA GLY A 58 -2.05 -15.79 -2.29
C GLY A 58 -3.00 -14.65 -1.92
N GLU A 59 -3.98 -14.93 -1.07
CA GLU A 59 -5.03 -13.97 -0.75
C GLU A 59 -4.52 -12.81 0.13
N ILE A 60 -4.62 -11.59 -0.42
CA ILE A 60 -4.27 -10.31 0.20
C ILE A 60 -5.52 -9.46 0.41
N LEU A 61 -5.36 -8.31 1.10
CA LEU A 61 -6.40 -7.28 1.19
C LEU A 61 -6.00 -6.06 0.36
N MET A 62 -6.73 -5.76 -0.71
CA MET A 62 -6.55 -4.55 -1.50
C MET A 62 -7.53 -3.45 -1.04
N ILE A 63 -7.02 -2.24 -0.88
CA ILE A 63 -7.79 -1.07 -0.44
C ILE A 63 -7.65 0.06 -1.44
N VAL A 64 -8.78 0.67 -1.81
CA VAL A 64 -8.85 1.90 -2.63
C VAL A 64 -9.71 2.92 -1.89
N SER A 65 -9.34 4.20 -1.93
CA SER A 65 -10.17 5.27 -1.37
C SER A 65 -10.24 6.46 -2.32
N ASN A 66 -11.39 7.13 -2.34
CA ASN A 66 -11.64 8.33 -3.14
C ASN A 66 -11.96 9.57 -2.29
N GLY A 67 -11.59 9.55 -1.01
CA GLY A 67 -11.93 10.64 -0.08
C GLY A 67 -13.28 10.47 0.65
N SER A 68 -14.25 9.76 0.07
CA SER A 68 -15.55 9.55 0.71
C SER A 68 -15.79 8.11 1.13
N VAL A 69 -15.18 7.17 0.41
CA VAL A 69 -15.31 5.74 0.65
C VAL A 69 -13.93 5.12 0.79
N ILE A 70 -13.80 4.16 1.69
CA ILE A 70 -12.71 3.20 1.73
C ILE A 70 -13.33 1.88 1.27
N PHE A 71 -12.83 1.36 0.17
CA PHE A 71 -13.29 0.10 -0.41
C PHE A 71 -12.21 -0.96 -0.23
N GLU A 72 -12.63 -2.13 0.22
CA GLU A 72 -11.76 -3.22 0.64
C GLU A 72 -12.16 -4.51 -0.08
N VAL A 73 -11.17 -5.20 -0.66
CA VAL A 73 -11.38 -6.47 -1.37
C VAL A 73 -10.34 -7.48 -0.93
N ASN A 74 -10.79 -8.61 -0.42
CA ASN A 74 -9.94 -9.78 -0.20
C ASN A 74 -9.88 -10.61 -1.50
N GLY A 75 -8.68 -11.06 -1.88
CA GLY A 75 -8.50 -11.92 -3.03
C GLY A 75 -7.03 -12.08 -3.40
N GLU A 76 -6.74 -13.02 -4.31
CA GLU A 76 -5.41 -13.13 -4.90
C GLU A 76 -5.19 -12.02 -5.92
N LEU A 77 -4.03 -11.37 -5.90
CA LEU A 77 -3.70 -10.34 -6.90
C LEU A 77 -3.38 -11.03 -8.24
N PRO A 78 -4.14 -10.78 -9.33
CA PRO A 78 -3.82 -11.36 -10.63
C PRO A 78 -2.51 -10.79 -11.19
N LYS A 79 -1.83 -11.55 -12.05
CA LYS A 79 -0.71 -11.00 -12.84
C LYS A 79 -1.19 -9.92 -13.79
N GLY A 80 -0.51 -8.78 -13.79
CA GLY A 80 -0.89 -7.67 -14.65
C GLY A 80 -0.32 -7.76 -16.06
N LYS A 81 -1.02 -7.14 -17.00
CA LYS A 81 -0.57 -7.02 -18.41
C LYS A 81 -0.80 -5.61 -18.94
N TYR A 82 0.21 -5.07 -19.60
CA TYR A 82 0.06 -3.80 -20.32
C TYR A 82 -0.68 -4.01 -21.63
N SER A 83 -1.76 -3.26 -21.81
CA SER A 83 -2.49 -3.16 -23.09
C SER A 83 -3.25 -1.84 -23.13
N HIS A 84 -3.40 -1.26 -24.32
CA HIS A 84 -4.14 0.00 -24.53
C HIS A 84 -3.71 1.16 -23.60
N GLY A 85 -2.43 1.24 -23.25
CA GLY A 85 -1.89 2.30 -22.38
C GLY A 85 -2.17 2.13 -20.88
N MET A 86 -2.74 0.99 -20.45
CA MET A 86 -3.06 0.70 -19.05
C MET A 86 -2.39 -0.58 -18.58
N PHE A 87 -2.16 -0.69 -17.27
CA PHE A 87 -1.82 -1.96 -16.60
C PHE A 87 -3.12 -2.64 -16.17
N ASN A 88 -3.40 -3.81 -16.73
CA ASN A 88 -4.69 -4.48 -16.59
C ASN A 88 -4.57 -5.68 -15.66
N LEU A 89 -5.45 -5.76 -14.67
CA LEU A 89 -5.64 -6.89 -13.77
C LEU A 89 -6.93 -7.61 -14.14
N HIS A 90 -6.84 -8.91 -14.43
CA HIS A 90 -8.00 -9.73 -14.75
C HIS A 90 -7.78 -11.16 -14.26
N SER A 91 -8.82 -11.73 -13.66
CA SER A 91 -8.88 -13.12 -13.24
C SER A 91 -10.34 -13.59 -13.27
N ASP A 92 -10.55 -14.85 -13.64
CA ASP A 92 -11.87 -15.49 -13.58
C ASP A 92 -12.22 -15.94 -12.15
N THR A 93 -11.23 -16.02 -11.26
CA THR A 93 -11.38 -16.60 -9.91
C THR A 93 -11.16 -15.61 -8.77
N SER A 94 -10.48 -14.48 -9.04
CA SER A 94 -10.25 -13.44 -8.04
C SER A 94 -11.24 -12.28 -8.22
N PRO A 95 -11.82 -11.75 -7.14
CA PRO A 95 -12.62 -10.53 -7.21
C PRO A 95 -11.76 -9.27 -7.46
N ILE A 96 -10.43 -9.37 -7.35
CA ILE A 96 -9.53 -8.27 -7.65
C ILE A 96 -9.32 -8.18 -9.15
N GLY A 97 -9.72 -7.05 -9.73
CA GLY A 97 -9.51 -6.74 -11.14
C GLY A 97 -9.57 -5.23 -11.39
N GLY A 98 -9.23 -4.82 -12.60
CA GLY A 98 -9.36 -3.42 -13.01
C GLY A 98 -8.29 -2.96 -14.00
N HIS A 99 -8.32 -1.66 -14.29
CA HIS A 99 -7.45 -1.01 -15.26
C HIS A 99 -6.73 0.15 -14.58
N PHE A 100 -5.41 0.07 -14.50
CA PHE A 100 -4.60 1.04 -13.78
C PHE A 100 -3.88 1.95 -14.78
N MET A 101 -4.07 3.26 -14.61
CA MET A 101 -3.29 4.29 -15.31
C MET A 101 -1.91 4.40 -14.67
N ALA A 102 -1.05 3.40 -14.90
CA ALA A 102 0.23 3.28 -14.22
C ALA A 102 1.18 4.47 -14.48
N ASP A 103 0.95 5.22 -15.57
CA ASP A 103 1.65 6.47 -15.87
C ASP A 103 1.34 7.61 -14.88
N LYS A 104 0.27 7.48 -14.08
CA LYS A 104 -0.10 8.42 -13.01
C LYS A 104 0.59 8.13 -11.68
N PHE A 105 1.16 6.95 -11.52
CA PHE A 105 1.85 6.57 -10.29
C PHE A 105 3.21 7.26 -10.19
N ASP A 106 3.68 7.47 -8.96
CA ASP A 106 4.89 8.26 -8.68
C ASP A 106 5.80 7.61 -7.63
N SER A 107 5.25 7.00 -6.59
CA SER A 107 6.06 6.30 -5.58
C SER A 107 5.37 5.07 -5.00
N ILE A 108 6.18 4.15 -4.51
CA ILE A 108 5.75 2.94 -3.79
C ILE A 108 6.30 3.04 -2.37
N HIS A 109 5.50 2.66 -1.37
CA HIS A 109 5.93 2.67 0.03
C HIS A 109 5.65 1.32 0.68
N PHE A 110 6.69 0.73 1.28
CA PHE A 110 6.57 -0.40 2.18
C PHE A 110 6.35 0.12 3.59
N VAL A 111 5.14 -0.04 4.12
CA VAL A 111 4.73 0.48 5.42
C VAL A 111 4.54 -0.67 6.42
N SER A 112 5.26 -0.60 7.53
CA SER A 112 5.24 -1.54 8.65
C SER A 112 4.93 -0.78 9.93
N ARG A 113 3.67 -0.77 10.35
CA ARG A 113 3.23 -0.06 11.56
C ARG A 113 2.04 -0.71 12.24
N PRO A 114 1.89 -0.57 13.56
CA PRO A 114 0.66 -0.94 14.24
C PRO A 114 -0.53 -0.10 13.76
N PHE A 115 -1.66 -0.75 13.50
CA PHE A 115 -2.94 -0.11 13.24
C PHE A 115 -4.01 -0.78 14.10
N MET A 116 -4.75 0.02 14.87
CA MET A 116 -5.74 -0.46 15.85
C MET A 116 -5.18 -1.55 16.80
N GLY A 117 -3.94 -1.38 17.25
CA GLY A 117 -3.30 -2.28 18.23
C GLY A 117 -2.71 -3.58 17.66
N LYS A 118 -2.82 -3.83 16.35
CA LYS A 118 -2.19 -4.98 15.69
C LYS A 118 -1.15 -4.54 14.66
N GLN A 119 -0.08 -5.31 14.50
CA GLN A 119 0.89 -5.08 13.44
C GLN A 119 0.22 -5.15 12.07
N SER A 120 0.52 -4.21 11.19
CA SER A 120 0.07 -4.18 9.79
C SER A 120 1.27 -3.98 8.86
N LEU A 121 1.30 -4.75 7.77
CA LEU A 121 2.28 -4.65 6.70
C LEU A 121 1.54 -4.35 5.41
N SER A 122 1.99 -3.33 4.67
CA SER A 122 1.36 -2.93 3.42
C SER A 122 2.34 -2.38 2.41
N VAL A 123 2.03 -2.60 1.13
CA VAL A 123 2.65 -1.93 -0.01
C VAL A 123 1.64 -0.91 -0.54
N GLN A 124 2.02 0.36 -0.55
CA GLN A 124 1.13 1.47 -0.89
C GLN A 124 1.66 2.20 -2.12
N VAL A 125 0.80 2.45 -3.11
CA VAL A 125 1.16 3.16 -4.34
C VAL A 125 0.53 4.53 -4.32
N TYR A 126 1.33 5.56 -4.60
CA TYR A 126 0.90 6.95 -4.62
C TYR A 126 0.99 7.53 -6.02
N ASP A 127 0.04 8.40 -6.36
CA ASP A 127 0.05 9.15 -7.61
C ASP A 127 0.97 10.38 -7.54
N LYS A 128 1.10 11.08 -8.67
CA LYS A 128 1.88 12.31 -8.81
C LYS A 128 1.36 13.48 -7.96
N GLU A 129 0.12 13.43 -7.50
CA GLU A 129 -0.48 14.41 -6.59
C GLU A 129 -0.25 14.04 -5.11
N GLY A 130 0.28 12.84 -4.85
CA GLY A 130 0.53 12.32 -3.51
C GLY A 130 -0.69 11.70 -2.84
N ASN A 131 -1.74 11.38 -3.60
CA ASN A 131 -2.88 10.59 -3.12
C ASN A 131 -2.53 9.10 -3.19
N ALA A 132 -3.02 8.31 -2.22
CA ALA A 132 -2.91 6.86 -2.31
C ALA A 132 -3.79 6.35 -3.47
N SER A 133 -3.17 5.85 -4.53
CA SER A 133 -3.88 5.20 -5.64
C SER A 133 -4.53 3.90 -5.17
N PHE A 134 -3.77 3.08 -4.43
CA PHE A 134 -4.26 1.88 -3.75
C PHE A 134 -3.24 1.40 -2.71
N LYS A 135 -3.68 0.49 -1.85
CA LYS A 135 -2.85 -0.17 -0.83
C LYS A 135 -3.10 -1.66 -0.89
N ILE A 136 -2.05 -2.45 -0.74
CA ILE A 136 -2.11 -3.90 -0.63
C ILE A 136 -1.57 -4.29 0.74
N HIS A 137 -2.41 -4.87 1.57
CA HIS A 137 -2.06 -5.36 2.89
C HIS A 137 -1.78 -6.86 2.86
N VAL A 138 -0.77 -7.27 3.62
CA VAL A 138 -0.58 -8.68 3.98
C VAL A 138 -1.87 -9.20 4.62
N GLY A 139 -2.35 -10.34 4.13
CA GLY A 139 -3.57 -10.99 4.57
C GLY A 139 -3.48 -11.47 6.01
N ARG A 140 -4.66 -11.74 6.59
CA ARG A 140 -4.79 -12.33 7.92
C ARG A 140 -5.41 -13.72 7.85
N ASP A 141 -5.04 -14.57 8.81
CA ASP A 141 -5.64 -15.88 8.99
C ASP A 141 -6.97 -15.82 9.77
N GLU A 142 -7.56 -16.99 10.01
CA GLU A 142 -8.82 -17.13 10.76
C GLU A 142 -8.73 -16.63 12.21
N SER A 143 -7.51 -16.56 12.78
CA SER A 143 -7.23 -16.00 14.11
C SER A 143 -6.97 -14.49 14.08
N TYR A 144 -7.14 -13.85 12.91
CA TYR A 144 -6.83 -12.44 12.67
C TYR A 144 -5.35 -12.10 12.90
N GLU A 145 -4.44 -13.05 12.73
CA GLU A 145 -2.99 -12.82 12.75
C GLU A 145 -2.44 -12.72 11.32
N LEU A 146 -1.32 -12.03 11.13
CA LEU A 146 -0.72 -11.89 9.79
C LEU A 146 -0.30 -13.27 9.26
N LYS A 147 -0.63 -13.58 8.01
CA LYS A 147 -0.18 -14.80 7.32
C LYS A 147 1.36 -14.80 7.25
N GLN A 148 2.00 -15.71 7.98
CA GLN A 148 3.46 -15.64 8.22
C GLN A 148 4.28 -15.84 6.94
N ASP A 149 3.82 -16.68 6.02
CA ASP A 149 4.42 -16.87 4.71
C ASP A 149 4.43 -15.56 3.88
N GLN A 150 3.34 -14.77 3.96
CA GLN A 150 3.29 -13.45 3.33
C GLN A 150 4.17 -12.42 4.03
N VAL A 151 4.29 -12.48 5.37
CA VAL A 151 5.21 -11.63 6.13
C VAL A 151 6.66 -11.86 5.68
N GLU A 152 7.06 -13.11 5.50
CA GLU A 152 8.39 -13.46 5.00
C GLU A 152 8.63 -12.92 3.59
N LYS A 153 7.67 -13.08 2.67
CA LYS A 153 7.74 -12.54 1.31
C LYS A 153 7.78 -11.01 1.29
N PHE A 154 6.94 -10.34 2.09
CA PHE A 154 6.96 -8.88 2.24
C PHE A 154 8.34 -8.39 2.67
N ASN A 155 8.93 -9.02 3.69
CA ASN A 155 10.25 -8.63 4.20
C ASN A 155 11.36 -8.94 3.20
N ALA A 156 11.27 -10.04 2.46
CA ALA A 156 12.21 -10.37 1.40
C ALA A 156 12.16 -9.35 0.26
N LEU A 157 10.96 -9.01 -0.22
CA LEU A 157 10.75 -8.01 -1.26
C LEU A 157 11.24 -6.62 -0.80
N LYS A 158 10.91 -6.20 0.44
CA LYS A 158 11.39 -4.93 1.00
C LYS A 158 12.93 -4.86 0.97
N ARG A 159 13.62 -5.94 1.35
CA ARG A 159 15.09 -6.01 1.34
C ARG A 159 15.69 -6.00 -0.07
N SER A 160 15.04 -6.60 -1.07
CA SER A 160 15.55 -6.55 -2.45
C SER A 160 15.38 -5.17 -3.08
N MET A 161 14.39 -4.39 -2.64
CA MET A 161 14.20 -2.99 -3.08
C MET A 161 15.15 -1.97 -2.42
N MET A 162 15.88 -2.38 -1.36
CA MET A 162 16.86 -1.53 -0.66
C MET A 162 18.24 -1.51 -1.32
N GLN A 163 18.46 -2.34 -2.32
CA GLN A 163 19.73 -2.51 -3.05
C GLN A 163 19.71 -1.68 -4.34
#